data_AF-A0A1S2NXS6-F1
#
_entry.id   AF-A0A1S2NXS6-F1
#
_cell.length_a   1.000
_cell.length_b   1.000
_cell.length_c   1.000
_cell.angle_alpha   90.00
_cell.angle_beta   90.00
_cell.angle_gamma   90.00
#
_symmetry.space_group_name_H-M   'P 1'
#
loop_
_entity.id
_entity.type
_entity.pdbx_description
1 polymer ?
#
loop_
_entity_poly.entity_id
_entity_poly.type
_entity_poly.pdbx_seq_one_letter_code
_entity_poly.pdbx_strand_id
1 'polypeptide(L)'
;MPSIITADPVLALVLVSVSAFATLARAWIAHRTAVRREQEHTERTRIAVGGSASEHRAAVVRACAELEAAAQPRPVGRRKPRSP
;
A
#
# COMPACT_ATOMS: atom_id res chain seq x y z
N MET A 1 23.93 6.50 -34.90
CA MET A 1 23.61 6.05 -33.52
C MET A 1 23.91 7.21 -32.60
N PRO A 2 22.93 7.80 -31.89
CA PRO A 2 23.14 9.05 -31.19
C PRO A 2 24.12 8.84 -30.04
N SER A 3 25.14 9.68 -30.02
CA SER A 3 26.25 9.73 -29.08
C SER A 3 25.76 10.13 -27.70
N ILE A 4 25.21 9.18 -26.93
CA ILE A 4 24.90 9.35 -25.50
C ILE A 4 26.20 9.47 -24.67
N ILE A 5 27.36 9.27 -25.30
CA ILE A 5 28.68 9.16 -24.66
C ILE A 5 29.25 10.54 -24.24
N THR A 6 28.63 11.65 -24.63
CA THR A 6 28.90 12.99 -24.05
C THR A 6 27.66 13.52 -23.34
N ALA A 7 27.01 12.70 -22.52
CA ALA A 7 26.06 13.22 -21.55
C ALA A 7 26.84 14.07 -20.54
N ASP A 8 26.54 15.37 -20.49
CA ASP A 8 27.05 16.28 -19.46
C ASP A 8 26.86 15.60 -18.09
N PRO A 9 27.93 15.40 -17.30
CA PRO A 9 27.83 14.74 -16.00
C PRO A 9 26.83 15.43 -15.08
N VAL A 10 26.60 16.74 -15.26
CA VAL A 10 25.57 17.50 -14.55
C VAL A 10 24.17 17.04 -14.97
N LEU A 11 23.89 16.87 -16.26
CA LEU A 11 22.59 16.38 -16.73
C LEU A 11 22.30 14.96 -16.23
N ALA A 12 23.30 14.09 -16.23
CA ALA A 12 23.17 12.73 -15.68
C ALA A 12 22.85 12.76 -14.17
N LEU A 13 23.55 13.60 -13.40
CA LEU A 13 23.31 13.76 -11.97
C LEU A 13 21.90 14.30 -11.69
N VAL A 14 21.44 15.28 -12.47
CA VAL A 14 20.08 15.83 -12.36
C VAL A 14 19.03 14.76 -12.63
N LEU A 15 19.18 13.97 -13.69
CA LEU A 15 18.25 12.89 -14.04
C LEU A 15 18.15 11.82 -12.94
N VAL A 16 19.29 11.40 -12.38
CA VAL A 16 19.32 10.45 -11.26
C VAL A 16 18.64 11.03 -10.04
N SER A 17 18.92 12.29 -9.71
CA SER A 17 18.35 12.98 -8.54
C SER A 17 16.84 13.13 -8.66
N VAL A 18 16.34 13.56 -9.82
CA VAL A 18 14.89 13.68 -10.09
C VAL A 18 14.21 12.31 -10.01
N SER A 19 14.85 11.27 -10.56
CA SER A 19 14.31 9.91 -10.51
C SER A 19 14.22 9.38 -9.08
N ALA A 20 15.27 9.56 -8.29
CA ALA A 20 15.30 9.19 -6.87
C ALA A 20 14.24 9.95 -6.08
N PHE A 21 14.13 11.26 -6.28
CA PHE A 21 13.11 12.08 -5.62
C PHE A 21 11.70 11.62 -5.99
N ALA A 22 11.43 11.34 -7.27
CA ALA A 22 10.14 10.84 -7.71
C ALA A 22 9.79 9.49 -7.07
N THR A 23 10.76 8.58 -6.92
CA THR A 23 10.54 7.31 -6.22
C THR A 23 10.22 7.51 -4.75
N LEU A 24 10.96 8.38 -4.07
CA LEU A 24 10.74 8.69 -2.66
C LEU A 24 9.39 9.36 -2.45
N ALA A 25 9.02 10.31 -3.31
CA ALA A 25 7.73 10.97 -3.25
C ALA A 25 6.58 9.98 -3.43
N ARG A 26 6.67 9.05 -4.39
CA ARG A 26 5.66 7.99 -4.56
C ARG A 26 5.57 7.08 -3.33
N ALA A 27 6.71 6.65 -2.78
CA ALA A 27 6.74 5.83 -1.58
C ALA A 27 6.13 6.56 -0.37
N TRP A 28 6.43 7.85 -0.22
CA TRP A 28 5.87 8.71 0.81
C TRP A 28 4.36 8.87 0.68
N ILE A 29 3.87 9.13 -0.53
CA ILE A 29 2.42 9.22 -0.81
C ILE A 29 1.76 7.87 -0.49
N ALA A 30 2.32 6.76 -0.97
CA ALA A 30 1.81 5.42 -0.68
C ALA A 30 1.74 5.17 0.84
N HIS A 31 2.80 5.51 1.57
CA HIS A 31 2.84 5.37 3.03
C HIS A 31 1.77 6.24 3.71
N ARG A 32 1.67 7.53 3.36
CA ARG A 32 0.62 8.43 3.88
C ARG A 32 -0.78 7.90 3.61
N THR A 33 -1.01 7.33 2.43
CA THR A 33 -2.32 6.72 2.10
C THR A 33 -2.59 5.46 2.91
N ALA A 34 -1.57 4.63 3.16
CA ALA A 34 -1.70 3.45 4.02
C ALA A 34 -2.05 3.86 5.46
N VAL A 35 -1.31 4.82 6.04
CA VAL A 35 -1.58 5.35 7.38
C VAL A 35 -2.99 5.92 7.49
N ARG A 36 -3.44 6.71 6.51
CA ARG A 36 -4.82 7.23 6.52
C ARG A 36 -5.87 6.12 6.48
N ARG A 37 -5.65 5.08 5.66
CA ARG A 37 -6.56 3.93 5.59
C ARG A 37 -6.63 3.17 6.92
N GLU A 38 -5.48 2.94 7.55
CA GLU A 38 -5.40 2.30 8.87
C GLU A 38 -6.11 3.12 9.96
N GLN A 39 -5.97 4.45 9.94
CA GLN A 39 -6.68 5.35 10.85
C GLN A 39 -8.20 5.29 10.63
N GLU A 40 -8.65 5.34 9.39
CA GLU A 40 -10.07 5.24 9.06
C GLU A 40 -10.66 3.89 9.48
N HIS A 41 -9.90 2.79 9.27
CA HIS A 41 -10.29 1.47 9.73
C HIS A 41 -10.42 1.45 11.26
N THR A 42 -9.41 1.93 11.96
CA THR A 42 -9.40 1.98 13.43
C THR A 42 -10.60 2.75 13.96
N GLU A 43 -10.93 3.89 13.35
CA GLU A 43 -12.09 4.68 13.78
C GLU A 43 -13.42 3.97 13.52
N ARG A 44 -13.59 3.33 12.36
CA ARG A 44 -14.80 2.53 12.07
C ARG A 44 -14.96 1.37 13.05
N THR A 45 -13.88 0.65 13.33
CA THR A 45 -13.88 -0.45 14.30
C THR A 45 -14.15 0.07 15.71
N ARG A 46 -13.57 1.22 16.09
CA ARG A 46 -13.83 1.89 17.37
C ARG A 46 -15.31 2.26 17.55
N ILE A 47 -15.93 2.84 16.52
CA ILE A 47 -17.37 3.17 16.52
C ILE A 47 -18.21 1.89 16.66
N ALA A 48 -17.92 0.85 15.88
CA ALA A 48 -18.66 -0.41 15.91
C ALA A 48 -18.57 -1.11 17.28
N VAL A 49 -17.36 -1.14 17.87
CA VAL A 49 -17.14 -1.71 19.21
C VAL A 49 -17.82 -0.86 20.28
N GLY A 50 -17.72 0.48 20.19
CA GLY A 50 -18.33 1.42 21.13
C GLY A 50 -19.87 1.33 21.16
N GLY A 51 -20.49 1.11 20.01
CA GLY A 51 -21.95 0.92 19.89
C GLY A 51 -22.46 -0.48 20.26
N SER A 52 -21.56 -1.43 20.53
CA SER A 52 -21.93 -2.82 20.82
C SER A 52 -21.89 -3.16 22.32
N ALA A 53 -22.83 -4.01 22.74
CA ALA A 53 -22.86 -4.56 24.09
C ALA A 53 -21.57 -5.35 24.38
N SER A 54 -21.12 -5.34 25.65
CA SER A 54 -19.86 -5.94 26.10
C SER A 54 -19.62 -7.35 25.57
N GLU A 55 -20.67 -8.19 25.58
CA GLU A 55 -20.63 -9.59 25.14
C GLU A 55 -20.42 -9.76 23.62
N HIS A 56 -20.78 -8.77 22.81
CA HIS A 56 -20.74 -8.82 21.35
C HIS A 56 -19.46 -8.21 20.74
N ARG A 57 -18.68 -7.45 21.53
CA ARG A 57 -17.48 -6.73 21.05
C ARG A 57 -16.45 -7.63 20.37
N ALA A 58 -16.21 -8.81 20.96
CA ALA A 58 -15.26 -9.78 20.40
C ALA A 58 -15.73 -10.38 19.06
N ALA A 59 -17.04 -10.49 18.84
CA ALA A 59 -17.61 -10.95 17.58
C ALA A 59 -17.51 -9.85 16.50
N VAL A 60 -17.77 -8.60 16.88
CA VAL A 60 -17.62 -7.43 15.99
C VAL A 60 -16.19 -7.29 15.50
N VAL A 61 -15.20 -7.38 16.41
CA VAL A 61 -13.76 -7.32 16.02
C VAL A 61 -13.39 -8.45 15.06
N ARG A 62 -13.88 -9.68 15.30
CA ARG A 62 -13.64 -10.82 14.40
C ARG A 62 -14.24 -10.60 13.01
N ALA A 63 -15.51 -10.16 12.95
CA ALA A 63 -16.17 -9.87 11.68
C ALA A 63 -15.45 -8.77 10.88
N CYS A 64 -14.98 -7.71 11.55
CA CYS A 64 -14.17 -6.67 10.91
C CYS A 64 -12.86 -7.23 10.32
N ALA A 65 -12.16 -8.10 11.05
CA ALA A 65 -10.93 -8.74 10.57
C ALA A 65 -11.16 -9.65 9.35
N GLU A 66 -12.26 -10.41 9.35
CA GLU A 66 -12.63 -11.28 8.21
C GLU A 66 -12.97 -10.47 6.95
N LEU A 67 -13.72 -9.37 7.09
CA LEU A 67 -14.03 -8.45 6.00
C LEU A 67 -12.76 -7.80 5.42
N GLU A 68 -11.80 -7.45 6.28
CA GLU A 68 -10.53 -6.88 5.84
C GLU A 68 -9.68 -7.91 5.07
N ALA A 69 -9.58 -9.14 5.58
CA ALA A 69 -8.89 -10.23 4.90
C ALA A 69 -9.50 -10.53 3.51
N ALA A 70 -10.82 -10.38 3.37
CA ALA A 70 -11.51 -10.51 2.09
C ALA A 70 -11.28 -9.32 1.15
N ALA A 71 -11.12 -8.11 1.69
CA ALA A 71 -10.90 -6.88 0.92
C ALA A 71 -9.45 -6.70 0.45
N GLN A 72 -8.47 -7.37 1.08
CA GLN A 72 -7.09 -7.33 0.60
C GLN A 72 -7.00 -7.98 -0.79
N PRO A 73 -6.42 -7.28 -1.78
CA PRO A 73 -6.22 -7.86 -3.10
C PRO A 73 -5.34 -9.09 -2.95
N ARG A 74 -5.88 -10.25 -3.35
CA ARG A 74 -5.10 -11.49 -3.36
C ARG A 74 -3.80 -11.22 -4.12
N PRO A 75 -2.63 -11.56 -3.56
CA PRO A 75 -1.40 -11.47 -4.32
C PRO A 75 -1.62 -12.27 -5.60
N VAL A 76 -1.37 -11.65 -6.75
CA VAL A 76 -1.48 -12.30 -8.06
C VAL A 76 -0.43 -13.39 -8.10
N GLY A 77 -0.80 -14.54 -7.56
CA GLY A 77 0.04 -15.72 -7.45
C GLY A 77 0.22 -16.30 -8.83
N ARG A 78 1.45 -16.17 -9.34
CA ARG A 78 2.23 -17.30 -9.86
C ARG A 78 1.35 -18.34 -10.56
N ARG A 79 1.00 -18.10 -11.83
CA ARG A 79 0.49 -19.15 -12.72
C ARG A 79 1.46 -20.33 -12.63
N LYS A 80 1.08 -21.39 -11.92
CA LYS A 80 1.78 -22.67 -11.98
C LYS A 80 1.55 -23.17 -13.40
N PRO A 81 2.58 -23.38 -14.25
CA PRO A 81 2.36 -23.96 -15.56
C PRO A 81 1.75 -25.34 -15.33
N ARG A 82 0.57 -25.55 -15.89
CA ARG A 82 -0.09 -26.85 -15.93
C ARG A 82 0.74 -27.69 -16.89
N SER A 83 1.52 -28.61 -16.36
CA SER A 83 2.21 -29.63 -17.18
C SER A 83 1.17 -30.54 -17.84
N PRO A 84 1.43 -30.98 -19.08
CA PRO A 84 0.52 -31.81 -19.89
C PRO A 84 0.29 -33.21 -19.29
#